data_AF-A0AAD9KYD8-F1
#
_entry.id   AF-A0AAD9KYD8-F1
#
_cell.length_a   1.000
_cell.length_b   1.000
_cell.length_c   1.000
_cell.angle_alpha   90.00
_cell.angle_beta   90.00
_cell.angle_gamma   90.00
#
_symmetry.space_group_name_H-M   'P 1'
#
loop_
_entity.id
_entity.type
_entity.pdbx_description
1 polymer ?
#
loop_
_entity_poly.entity_id
_entity_poly.type
_entity_poly.pdbx_seq_one_letter_code
_entity_poly.pdbx_strand_id
1 'polypeptide(L)'
;MKINSEKSKEIIISFAQDGNFRSTIPNIKIDGRDIAQVCHAKLLGVTISQDLTWNKHVDNIVKKAGKRLYMLYQLKRAGITQKDLVSVYVSVVRPVLEYACPVWHTNLPQYLSDNIEVIQKRALKCIFPGLSYAEILRRVNLDTLNVRRDSICQKYFDKIKVGTHRLNYLLPDKRHIKYNVRQQNVYPLPVTRTNRFRNSFIPWALYNCQ
;
A
#
# COMPACT_ATOMS: atom_id res chain seq x y z
N MET A 1 20.67 25.04 -4.26
CA MET A 1 19.92 24.30 -3.21
C MET A 1 20.94 23.65 -2.29
N LYS A 2 20.96 23.95 -0.97
CA LYS A 2 21.92 23.35 -0.01
C LYS A 2 21.24 22.19 0.72
N ILE A 3 21.86 21.01 0.73
CA ILE A 3 21.31 19.81 1.37
C ILE A 3 21.71 19.80 2.85
N ASN A 4 20.77 19.54 3.75
CA ASN A 4 21.04 19.44 5.19
C ASN A 4 21.48 18.01 5.55
N SER A 5 22.74 17.84 5.95
CA SER A 5 23.33 16.54 6.27
C SER A 5 22.65 15.80 7.44
N GLU A 6 22.14 16.53 8.44
CA GLU A 6 21.53 15.92 9.65
C GLU A 6 20.15 15.34 9.38
N LYS A 7 19.39 16.00 8.48
CA LYS A 7 18.05 15.56 8.04
C LYS A 7 18.12 14.53 6.91
N SER A 8 19.23 14.47 6.19
CA SER A 8 19.46 13.45 5.17
C SER A 8 19.72 12.09 5.81
N LYS A 9 19.18 11.05 5.18
CA LYS A 9 19.42 9.65 5.52
C LYS A 9 19.70 8.89 4.24
N GLU A 10 20.61 7.93 4.32
CA GLU A 10 20.95 7.04 3.21
C GLU A 10 20.26 5.69 3.40
N ILE A 11 19.68 5.14 2.34
CA ILE A 11 19.20 3.76 2.29
C ILE A 11 19.91 3.05 1.14
N ILE A 12 20.61 1.97 1.47
CA ILE A 12 21.26 1.11 0.47
C ILE A 12 20.35 -0.09 0.16
N ILE A 13 19.84 -0.12 -1.07
CA ILE A 13 19.03 -1.22 -1.59
C ILE A 13 19.93 -2.08 -2.47
N SER A 14 20.18 -3.32 -2.05
CA SER A 14 20.91 -4.31 -2.84
C SER A 14 20.31 -5.70 -2.64
N PHE A 15 20.31 -6.48 -3.71
CA PHE A 15 19.87 -7.88 -3.75
C PHE A 15 21.01 -8.82 -4.13
N ALA A 16 22.25 -8.32 -4.14
CA ALA A 16 23.42 -9.17 -4.32
C ALA A 16 23.49 -10.20 -3.18
N GLN A 17 23.83 -11.44 -3.51
CA GLN A 17 23.96 -12.53 -2.52
C GLN A 17 25.28 -12.46 -1.73
N ASP A 18 26.20 -11.57 -2.12
CA ASP A 18 27.42 -11.32 -1.39
C ASP A 18 27.11 -10.55 -0.10
N GLY A 19 27.26 -11.21 1.04
CA GLY A 19 27.03 -10.65 2.36
C GLY A 19 27.92 -9.43 2.68
N ASN A 20 29.04 -9.28 1.97
CA ASN A 20 29.98 -8.17 2.15
C ASN A 20 29.74 -6.99 1.20
N PHE A 21 28.77 -7.06 0.28
CA PHE A 21 28.53 -5.98 -0.67
C PHE A 21 28.18 -4.64 -0.01
N ARG A 22 27.60 -4.65 1.20
CA ARG A 22 27.27 -3.42 1.91
C ARG A 22 28.47 -2.77 2.58
N SER A 23 29.41 -3.57 3.10
CA SER A 23 30.60 -3.04 3.77
C SER A 23 31.62 -2.45 2.79
N THR A 24 31.48 -2.73 1.50
CA THR A 24 32.32 -2.17 0.44
C THR A 24 31.80 -0.83 -0.11
N ILE A 25 30.56 -0.43 0.20
CA ILE A 25 30.00 0.84 -0.26
C ILE A 25 30.48 1.97 0.65
N PRO A 26 31.18 2.98 0.13
CA PRO A 26 31.65 4.10 0.94
C PRO A 26 30.46 4.95 1.41
N ASN A 27 30.52 5.43 2.66
CA ASN A 27 29.51 6.33 3.21
C ASN A 27 29.44 7.63 2.40
N ILE A 28 28.21 8.07 2.11
CA ILE A 28 27.99 9.36 1.46
C ILE A 28 28.28 10.48 2.46
N LYS A 29 29.12 11.44 2.04
CA LYS A 29 29.44 12.65 2.80
C LYS A 29 28.74 13.88 2.22
N ILE A 30 28.16 14.70 3.09
CA ILE A 30 27.64 16.04 2.76
C ILE A 30 28.34 17.05 3.67
N ASP A 31 28.96 18.07 3.10
CA ASP A 31 29.73 19.09 3.82
C ASP A 31 30.79 18.46 4.77
N GLY A 32 31.44 17.37 4.32
CA GLY A 32 32.44 16.63 5.09
C GLY A 32 31.90 15.73 6.19
N ARG A 33 30.58 15.68 6.41
CA ARG A 33 29.92 14.83 7.42
C ARG A 33 29.29 13.60 6.78
N ASP A 34 29.46 12.44 7.41
CA ASP A 34 28.80 11.21 6.98
C ASP A 34 27.28 11.30 7.18
N ILE A 35 26.54 10.89 6.15
CA ILE A 35 25.09 10.71 6.25
C ILE A 35 24.81 9.43 7.02
N ALA A 36 23.86 9.47 7.94
CA ALA A 36 23.42 8.28 8.64
C ALA A 36 22.72 7.30 7.68
N GLN A 37 23.29 6.10 7.56
CA GLN A 37 22.65 4.97 6.89
C GLN A 37 21.54 4.38 7.76
N VAL A 38 20.39 4.13 7.15
CA VAL A 38 19.21 3.59 7.82
C VAL A 38 18.63 2.42 7.03
N CYS A 39 18.06 1.45 7.76
CA CYS A 39 17.40 0.30 7.12
C CYS A 39 16.02 0.64 6.57
N HIS A 40 15.42 1.75 7.00
CA HIS A 40 14.12 2.21 6.54
C HIS A 40 14.00 3.73 6.70
N ALA A 41 13.25 4.38 5.81
CA ALA A 41 12.92 5.79 5.93
C ALA A 41 11.50 6.04 5.47
N LYS A 42 10.95 7.17 5.93
CA LYS A 42 9.61 7.60 5.59
C LYS A 42 9.67 8.60 4.44
N LEU A 43 8.96 8.31 3.36
CA LEU A 43 8.81 9.19 2.21
C LEU A 43 7.32 9.42 1.94
N LEU A 44 6.88 10.68 2.02
CA LEU A 44 5.48 11.10 1.77
C LEU A 44 4.43 10.25 2.53
N GLY A 45 4.76 9.81 3.75
CA GLY A 45 3.86 9.02 4.58
C GLY A 45 4.00 7.49 4.43
N VAL A 46 4.73 7.01 3.43
CA VAL A 46 5.04 5.58 3.21
C VAL A 46 6.40 5.25 3.81
N THR A 47 6.53 4.10 4.47
CA THR A 47 7.82 3.64 5.00
C THR A 47 8.47 2.69 4.00
N ILE A 48 9.62 3.08 3.45
CA ILE A 48 10.39 2.28 2.51
C ILE A 48 11.51 1.60 3.28
N SER A 49 11.61 0.28 3.14
CA SER A 49 12.63 -0.55 3.77
C SER A 49 13.72 -0.91 2.75
N GLN A 50 14.95 -1.12 3.21
CA GLN A 50 16.11 -1.47 2.36
C GLN A 50 15.96 -2.78 1.59
N ASP A 51 15.14 -3.71 2.09
CA ASP A 51 14.79 -5.00 1.47
C ASP A 51 13.54 -4.91 0.56
N LEU A 52 12.97 -3.70 0.47
CA LEU A 52 11.71 -3.38 -0.19
C LEU A 52 10.55 -4.28 0.29
N THR A 53 10.55 -4.70 1.56
CA THR A 53 9.41 -5.35 2.21
C THR A 53 8.52 -4.34 2.92
N TRP A 54 7.24 -4.67 3.04
CA TRP A 54 6.22 -3.77 3.59
C TRP A 54 5.93 -4.01 5.08
N ASN A 55 6.68 -4.89 5.76
CA ASN A 55 6.46 -5.21 7.17
C ASN A 55 6.48 -3.97 8.06
N LYS A 56 7.52 -3.14 7.93
CA LYS A 56 7.65 -1.93 8.74
C LYS A 56 6.57 -0.91 8.42
N HIS A 57 6.18 -0.78 7.15
CA HIS A 57 5.10 0.10 6.73
C HIS A 57 3.76 -0.34 7.31
N VAL A 58 3.43 -1.63 7.21
CA VAL A 58 2.19 -2.21 7.76
C VAL A 58 2.13 -2.06 9.27
N ASP A 59 3.22 -2.37 9.99
CA ASP A 59 3.30 -2.16 11.44
C ASP A 59 2.98 -0.69 11.81
N ASN A 60 3.57 0.26 11.07
CA ASN A 60 3.35 1.69 11.30
C ASN A 60 1.90 2.11 11.06
N ILE A 61 1.25 1.68 9.97
CA ILE A 61 -0.15 2.06 9.68
C ILE A 61 -1.15 1.35 10.60
N VAL A 62 -0.90 0.09 10.96
CA VAL A 62 -1.74 -0.67 11.90
C VAL A 62 -1.67 -0.05 13.29
N LYS A 63 -0.49 0.30 13.79
CA LYS A 63 -0.33 1.04 15.06
C LYS A 63 -1.03 2.39 15.01
N LYS A 64 -0.88 3.14 13.91
CA LYS A 64 -1.52 4.45 13.74
C LYS A 64 -3.06 4.33 13.71
N ALA A 65 -3.60 3.34 13.00
CA ALA A 65 -5.04 3.10 12.94
C ALA A 65 -5.58 2.56 14.27
N GLY A 66 -4.83 1.70 14.97
CA GLY A 66 -5.15 1.21 16.30
C GLY A 66 -5.33 2.33 17.32
N LYS A 67 -4.46 3.35 17.29
CA LYS A 67 -4.64 4.57 18.12
C LYS A 67 -5.96 5.29 17.81
N ARG A 68 -6.38 5.33 16.55
CA ARG A 68 -7.67 5.93 16.14
C ARG A 68 -8.88 5.10 16.55
N LEU A 69 -8.74 3.79 16.74
CA LEU A 69 -9.81 2.96 17.29
C LEU A 69 -10.19 3.38 18.72
N TYR A 70 -9.23 3.86 19.52
CA TYR A 70 -9.52 4.38 20.86
C TYR A 70 -10.64 5.44 20.85
N MET A 71 -10.58 6.37 19.91
CA MET A 71 -11.62 7.38 19.71
C MET A 71 -12.99 6.74 19.40
N LEU A 72 -13.01 5.71 18.54
CA LEU A 72 -14.25 4.98 18.22
C LEU A 72 -14.85 4.31 19.47
N TYR A 73 -14.01 3.73 20.33
CA TYR A 73 -14.46 3.16 21.61
C TYR A 73 -15.06 4.21 22.53
N GLN A 74 -14.46 5.41 22.63
CA GLN A 74 -15.01 6.51 23.44
C GLN A 74 -16.36 6.99 22.91
N LEU A 75 -16.50 7.16 21.59
CA LEU A 75 -17.77 7.57 20.98
C LEU A 75 -18.87 6.52 21.20
N LYS A 76 -18.54 5.23 21.14
CA LYS A 76 -19.49 4.18 21.49
C LYS A 76 -19.96 4.30 22.94
N ARG A 77 -19.04 4.55 23.88
CA ARG A 77 -19.38 4.73 25.31
C ARG A 77 -20.23 5.98 25.54
N ALA A 78 -20.07 7.01 24.72
CA ALA A 78 -20.90 8.21 24.73
C ALA A 78 -22.31 8.02 24.14
N GLY A 79 -22.66 6.82 23.67
CA GLY A 79 -24.01 6.51 23.17
C GLY A 79 -24.26 6.88 21.71
N ILE A 80 -23.22 7.14 20.92
CA ILE A 80 -23.35 7.45 19.49
C ILE A 80 -23.96 6.25 18.73
N THR A 81 -24.81 6.54 17.75
CA THR A 81 -25.51 5.50 16.98
C THR A 81 -24.53 4.62 16.20
N GLN A 82 -24.89 3.36 15.96
CA GLN A 82 -24.06 2.43 15.18
C GLN A 82 -23.75 2.96 13.77
N LYS A 83 -24.73 3.62 13.14
CA LYS A 83 -24.58 4.21 11.80
C LYS A 83 -23.49 5.30 11.80
N ASP A 84 -23.51 6.18 12.79
CA ASP A 84 -22.54 7.26 12.88
C ASP A 84 -21.14 6.73 13.25
N LEU A 85 -21.07 5.71 14.11
CA LEU A 85 -19.80 5.03 14.41
C LEU A 85 -19.18 4.39 13.15
N VAL A 86 -19.99 3.79 12.27
CA VAL A 86 -19.51 3.28 10.98
C VAL A 86 -19.00 4.43 10.11
N SER A 87 -19.71 5.55 10.05
CA SER A 87 -19.29 6.75 9.32
C SER A 87 -17.93 7.28 9.83
N VAL A 88 -17.75 7.34 11.15
CA VAL A 88 -16.49 7.73 11.78
C VAL A 88 -15.36 6.76 11.45
N TYR A 89 -15.63 5.44 11.52
CA TYR A 89 -14.65 4.43 11.11
C TYR A 89 -14.19 4.65 9.65
N VAL A 90 -15.16 4.81 8.75
CA VAL A 90 -14.96 5.01 7.32
C VAL A 90 -14.16 6.28 7.00
N SER A 91 -14.43 7.37 7.72
CA SER A 91 -13.82 8.69 7.46
C SER A 91 -12.48 8.89 8.18
N VAL A 92 -12.27 8.27 9.34
CA VAL A 92 -11.10 8.55 10.19
C VAL A 92 -10.12 7.39 10.25
N VAL A 93 -10.57 6.14 10.37
CA VAL A 93 -9.69 4.99 10.56
C VAL A 93 -9.26 4.40 9.22
N ARG A 94 -10.24 4.11 8.35
CA ARG A 94 -10.02 3.42 7.08
C ARG A 94 -9.02 4.13 6.15
N PRO A 95 -9.02 5.47 5.98
CA PRO A 95 -8.07 6.14 5.09
C PRO A 95 -6.61 5.97 5.50
N VAL A 96 -6.33 5.71 6.79
CA VAL A 96 -4.96 5.41 7.24
C VAL A 96 -4.45 4.10 6.67
N LEU A 97 -5.34 3.12 6.57
CA LEU A 97 -5.03 1.77 6.08
C LEU A 97 -5.01 1.70 4.55
N GLU A 98 -5.59 2.68 3.88
CA GLU A 98 -5.74 2.73 2.42
C GLU A 98 -4.79 3.75 1.74
N TYR A 99 -4.04 4.51 2.52
CA TYR A 99 -3.17 5.56 2.00
C TYR A 99 -2.05 4.98 1.12
N ALA A 100 -1.93 5.52 -0.10
CA ALA A 100 -0.93 5.14 -1.09
C ALA A 100 -0.91 3.63 -1.44
N CYS A 101 -2.05 2.93 -1.34
CA CYS A 101 -2.17 1.50 -1.67
C CYS A 101 -1.50 1.07 -2.97
N PRO A 102 -1.61 1.81 -4.11
CA PRO A 102 -0.94 1.42 -5.34
C PRO A 102 0.56 1.17 -5.20
N VAL A 103 1.23 1.80 -4.22
CA VAL A 103 2.67 1.62 -4.00
C VAL A 103 3.00 0.28 -3.34
N TRP A 104 2.17 -0.21 -2.42
CA TRP A 104 2.56 -1.30 -1.52
C TRP A 104 1.61 -2.51 -1.51
N HIS A 105 0.34 -2.34 -1.89
CA HIS A 105 -0.69 -3.38 -1.79
C HIS A 105 -0.42 -4.58 -2.72
N THR A 106 0.05 -4.32 -3.95
CA THR A 106 0.20 -5.37 -4.98
C THR A 106 1.30 -6.38 -4.68
N ASN A 107 2.29 -6.00 -3.85
CA ASN A 107 3.37 -6.88 -3.40
C ASN A 107 3.25 -7.20 -1.90
N LEU A 108 2.03 -7.20 -1.38
CA LEU A 108 1.77 -7.43 0.03
C LEU A 108 1.51 -8.94 0.29
N PRO A 109 2.30 -9.60 1.15
CA PRO A 109 2.01 -10.95 1.60
C PRO A 109 0.67 -11.04 2.34
N GLN A 110 0.01 -12.20 2.25
CA GLN A 110 -1.30 -12.43 2.86
C GLN A 110 -1.32 -12.13 4.36
N TYR A 111 -0.31 -12.58 5.13
CA TYR A 111 -0.26 -12.33 6.57
C TYR A 111 -0.23 -10.83 6.92
N LEU A 112 0.39 -9.98 6.08
CA LEU A 112 0.35 -8.53 6.26
C LEU A 112 -1.01 -7.94 5.88
N SER A 113 -1.65 -8.48 4.84
CA SER A 113 -3.03 -8.14 4.47
C SER A 113 -3.99 -8.43 5.63
N ASP A 114 -3.85 -9.59 6.26
CA ASP A 114 -4.65 -10.01 7.41
C ASP A 114 -4.43 -9.11 8.63
N ASN A 115 -3.19 -8.68 8.89
CA ASN A 115 -2.89 -7.72 9.96
C ASN A 115 -3.62 -6.39 9.77
N ILE A 116 -3.78 -5.93 8.53
CA ILE A 116 -4.57 -4.74 8.20
C ILE A 116 -6.07 -5.01 8.44
N GLU A 117 -6.56 -6.16 7.98
CA GLU A 117 -7.97 -6.59 8.12
C GLU A 117 -8.41 -6.69 9.59
N VAL A 118 -7.50 -7.07 10.49
CA VAL A 118 -7.75 -7.13 11.94
C VAL A 118 -8.24 -5.78 12.49
N ILE A 119 -7.79 -4.65 11.95
CA ILE A 119 -8.26 -3.33 12.39
C ILE A 119 -9.74 -3.12 12.03
N GLN A 120 -10.17 -3.50 10.82
CA GLN A 120 -11.58 -3.43 10.44
C GLN A 120 -12.42 -4.38 11.29
N LYS A 121 -11.96 -5.63 11.50
CA LYS A 121 -12.62 -6.59 12.38
C LYS A 121 -12.81 -6.06 13.80
N ARG A 122 -11.78 -5.46 14.39
CA ARG A 122 -11.84 -4.85 15.73
C ARG A 122 -12.82 -3.68 15.81
N ALA A 123 -12.79 -2.79 14.80
CA ALA A 123 -13.71 -1.67 14.73
C ALA A 123 -15.18 -2.14 14.64
N LEU A 124 -15.46 -3.04 13.71
CA LEU A 124 -16.82 -3.53 13.47
C LEU A 124 -17.33 -4.38 14.63
N LYS A 125 -16.48 -5.21 15.26
CA LYS A 125 -16.86 -5.96 16.47
C LYS A 125 -17.17 -5.04 17.66
N CYS A 126 -16.48 -3.90 17.75
CA CYS A 126 -16.83 -2.88 18.72
C CYS A 126 -18.24 -2.34 18.47
N ILE A 127 -18.57 -1.96 17.23
CA ILE A 127 -19.85 -1.32 16.91
C ILE A 127 -21.02 -2.31 17.02
N PHE A 128 -20.83 -3.54 16.53
CA PHE A 128 -21.84 -4.59 16.45
C PHE A 128 -21.41 -5.83 17.25
N PRO A 129 -21.58 -5.81 18.59
CA PRO A 129 -21.33 -6.99 19.40
C PRO A 129 -22.28 -8.13 18.99
N GLY A 130 -21.84 -9.39 19.15
CA GLY A 130 -22.66 -10.58 18.88
C GLY A 130 -22.72 -11.06 17.42
N LEU A 131 -22.54 -10.20 16.42
CA LEU A 131 -22.56 -10.62 15.02
C LEU A 131 -21.21 -11.16 14.53
N SER A 132 -21.24 -12.03 13.52
CA SER A 132 -20.05 -12.46 12.79
C SER A 132 -19.54 -11.37 11.84
N TYR A 133 -18.27 -11.43 11.46
CA TYR A 133 -17.66 -10.43 10.58
C TYR A 133 -18.39 -10.30 9.24
N ALA A 134 -18.74 -11.42 8.61
CA ALA A 134 -19.42 -11.45 7.32
C ALA A 134 -20.87 -10.90 7.38
N GLU A 135 -21.58 -11.12 8.48
CA GLU A 135 -22.91 -10.53 8.69
C GLU A 135 -22.83 -9.02 8.86
N ILE A 136 -21.84 -8.53 9.60
CA ILE A 136 -21.67 -7.09 9.79
C ILE A 136 -21.39 -6.41 8.45
N LEU A 137 -20.46 -6.94 7.66
CA LEU A 137 -20.14 -6.40 6.33
C LEU A 137 -21.38 -6.26 5.44
N ARG A 138 -22.22 -7.31 5.39
CA ARG A 138 -23.50 -7.28 4.67
C ARG A 138 -24.46 -6.22 5.22
N ARG A 139 -24.60 -6.15 6.55
CA ARG A 139 -25.51 -5.21 7.23
C ARG A 139 -25.13 -3.75 7.00
N VAL A 140 -23.84 -3.42 6.95
CA VAL A 140 -23.36 -2.04 6.78
C VAL A 140 -22.94 -1.72 5.34
N ASN A 141 -23.11 -2.66 4.41
CA ASN A 141 -22.68 -2.56 3.02
C ASN A 141 -21.21 -2.12 2.87
N LEU A 142 -20.33 -2.82 3.58
CA LEU A 142 -18.87 -2.64 3.49
C LEU A 142 -18.21 -3.88 2.90
N ASP A 143 -17.19 -3.65 2.09
CA ASP A 143 -16.28 -4.70 1.64
C ASP A 143 -15.14 -4.94 2.65
N THR A 144 -14.43 -6.06 2.48
CA THR A 144 -13.14 -6.28 3.15
C THR A 144 -12.13 -5.22 2.73
N LEU A 145 -11.13 -4.92 3.57
CA LEU A 145 -10.12 -3.94 3.19
C LEU A 145 -9.30 -4.43 2.00
N ASN A 146 -9.12 -5.75 1.84
CA ASN A 146 -8.43 -6.31 0.68
C ASN A 146 -9.10 -5.90 -0.64
N VAL A 147 -10.41 -6.18 -0.77
CA VAL A 147 -11.20 -5.83 -1.95
C VAL A 147 -11.18 -4.33 -2.22
N ARG A 148 -11.25 -3.52 -1.16
CA ARG A 148 -11.18 -2.06 -1.30
C ARG A 148 -9.83 -1.57 -1.84
N ARG A 149 -8.72 -2.14 -1.35
CA ARG A 149 -7.39 -1.80 -1.85
C ARG A 149 -7.20 -2.25 -3.29
N ASP A 150 -7.73 -3.40 -3.68
CA ASP A 150 -7.78 -3.84 -5.09
C ASP A 150 -8.54 -2.81 -5.96
N SER A 151 -9.72 -2.39 -5.51
CA SER A 151 -10.52 -1.38 -6.23
C SER A 151 -9.78 -0.03 -6.38
N ILE A 152 -9.03 0.40 -5.35
CA ILE A 152 -8.21 1.61 -5.41
C ILE A 152 -7.11 1.46 -6.47
N CYS A 153 -6.41 0.33 -6.48
CA CYS A 153 -5.38 0.03 -7.47
C CYS A 153 -5.94 0.02 -8.89
N GLN A 154 -7.08 -0.63 -9.11
CA GLN A 154 -7.75 -0.67 -10.41
C GLN A 154 -8.15 0.73 -10.89
N LYS A 155 -8.85 1.51 -10.03
CA LYS A 155 -9.24 2.89 -10.36
C LYS A 155 -8.05 3.79 -10.65
N TYR A 156 -6.92 3.58 -9.97
CA TYR A 156 -5.70 4.32 -10.24
C TYR A 156 -5.08 3.94 -11.57
N PHE A 157 -5.10 2.65 -11.93
CA PHE A 157 -4.67 2.17 -13.23
C PHE A 157 -5.54 2.72 -14.37
N ASP A 158 -6.87 2.76 -14.19
CA ASP A 158 -7.79 3.38 -15.16
C ASP A 158 -7.46 4.84 -15.43
N LYS A 159 -7.07 5.59 -14.39
CA LYS A 159 -6.57 6.97 -14.54
C LYS A 159 -5.26 7.03 -15.31
N ILE A 160 -4.33 6.08 -15.09
CA ILE A 160 -3.05 6.03 -15.81
C ILE A 160 -3.25 5.73 -17.30
N LYS A 161 -4.25 4.91 -17.66
CA LYS A 161 -4.60 4.61 -19.05
C LYS A 161 -5.03 5.85 -19.85
N VAL A 162 -5.45 6.93 -19.18
CA VAL A 162 -5.74 8.22 -19.82
C VAL A 162 -4.40 8.88 -20.20
N GLY A 163 -4.22 9.21 -21.49
CA GLY A 163 -2.95 9.70 -22.03
C GLY A 163 -2.39 10.98 -21.39
N THR A 164 -3.21 11.74 -20.66
CA THR A 164 -2.79 12.95 -19.94
C THR A 164 -2.14 12.66 -18.58
N HIS A 165 -2.22 11.43 -18.08
CA HIS A 165 -1.68 11.08 -16.78
C HIS A 165 -0.15 11.05 -16.79
N ARG A 166 0.49 11.62 -15.76
CA ARG A 166 1.96 11.71 -15.67
C ARG A 166 2.68 10.39 -15.69
N LEU A 167 2.02 9.28 -15.36
CA LEU A 167 2.59 7.93 -15.36
C LEU A 167 2.20 7.11 -16.61
N ASN A 168 1.51 7.71 -17.59
CA ASN A 168 1.09 7.00 -18.80
C ASN A 168 2.30 6.46 -19.59
N TYR A 169 3.44 7.17 -19.55
CA TYR A 169 4.70 6.75 -20.17
C TYR A 169 5.26 5.41 -19.63
N LEU A 170 4.77 4.94 -18.47
CA LEU A 170 5.15 3.63 -17.93
C LEU A 170 4.38 2.48 -18.57
N LEU A 171 3.31 2.77 -19.31
CA LEU A 171 2.55 1.77 -20.04
C LEU A 171 3.23 1.46 -21.38
N PRO A 172 3.24 0.18 -21.81
CA PRO A 172 3.69 -0.15 -23.15
C PRO A 172 2.72 0.37 -24.21
N ASP A 173 3.16 0.41 -25.46
CA ASP A 173 2.26 0.72 -26.56
C ASP A 173 1.11 -0.29 -26.65
N LYS A 174 -0.07 0.22 -27.02
CA LYS A 174 -1.27 -0.60 -27.16
C LYS A 174 -1.08 -1.61 -28.29
N ARG A 175 -1.62 -2.81 -28.11
CA ARG A 175 -1.64 -3.83 -29.16
C ARG A 175 -2.59 -3.41 -30.27
N HIS A 176 -2.12 -3.52 -31.51
CA HIS A 176 -2.98 -3.42 -32.68
C HIS A 176 -3.58 -4.79 -32.99
N ILE A 177 -4.75 -5.07 -32.42
CA ILE A 177 -5.47 -6.33 -32.62
C ILE A 177 -6.38 -6.19 -33.85
N LYS A 178 -6.04 -6.88 -34.94
CA LYS A 178 -6.83 -6.86 -36.20
C LYS A 178 -8.01 -7.83 -36.20
N TYR A 179 -8.01 -8.83 -35.31
CA TYR A 179 -8.98 -9.93 -35.28
C TYR A 179 -9.58 -10.09 -33.88
N ASN A 180 -10.85 -10.51 -33.80
CA ASN A 180 -11.48 -10.76 -32.50
C ASN A 180 -10.89 -12.01 -31.84
N VAL A 181 -9.97 -11.80 -30.90
CA VAL A 181 -9.44 -12.83 -30.02
C VAL A 181 -10.25 -12.91 -28.72
N ARG A 182 -10.30 -14.10 -28.11
CA ARG A 182 -11.04 -14.33 -26.85
C ARG A 182 -10.52 -13.50 -25.66
N GLN A 183 -9.23 -13.14 -25.66
CA GLN A 183 -8.61 -12.27 -24.66
C GLN A 183 -7.99 -11.06 -25.34
N GLN A 184 -8.69 -9.92 -25.25
CA GLN A 184 -8.27 -8.65 -25.86
C GLN A 184 -7.49 -7.80 -24.85
N ASN A 185 -6.35 -8.30 -24.38
CA ASN A 185 -5.45 -7.47 -23.57
C ASN A 185 -5.00 -6.26 -24.40
N VAL A 186 -5.44 -5.07 -23.99
CA VAL A 186 -5.14 -3.80 -24.68
C VAL A 186 -3.63 -3.55 -24.71
N TYR A 187 -2.93 -3.93 -23.65
CA TYR A 187 -1.49 -3.75 -23.50
C TYR A 187 -0.76 -5.10 -23.48
N PRO A 188 0.45 -5.19 -24.07
CA PRO A 188 1.25 -6.39 -23.92
C PRO A 188 1.61 -6.66 -22.46
N LEU A 189 1.54 -7.93 -22.07
CA LEU A 189 1.97 -8.38 -20.76
C LEU A 189 3.51 -8.41 -20.72
N PRO A 190 4.16 -7.77 -19.74
CA PRO A 190 5.61 -7.74 -19.64
C PRO A 190 6.14 -9.14 -19.28
N VAL A 191 7.35 -9.51 -19.72
CA VAL A 191 8.00 -10.73 -19.25
C VAL A 191 8.59 -10.48 -17.86
N THR A 192 8.21 -11.29 -16.87
CA THR A 192 8.64 -11.10 -15.48
C THR A 192 9.53 -12.26 -15.01
N ARG A 193 10.78 -11.96 -14.62
CA ARG A 193 11.72 -12.96 -14.09
C ARG A 193 11.62 -13.17 -12.58
N THR A 194 11.04 -12.22 -11.84
CA THR A 194 10.92 -12.28 -10.37
C THR A 194 9.51 -11.91 -9.94
N ASN A 195 9.05 -12.51 -8.83
CA ASN A 195 7.78 -12.14 -8.21
C ASN A 195 7.78 -10.68 -7.76
N ARG A 196 8.91 -10.15 -7.31
CA ARG A 196 9.04 -8.74 -6.92
C ARG A 196 8.69 -7.78 -8.06
N PHE A 197 9.20 -8.04 -9.27
CA PHE A 197 8.85 -7.23 -10.44
C PHE A 197 7.41 -7.48 -10.89
N ARG A 198 6.98 -8.74 -10.97
CA ARG A 198 5.60 -9.11 -11.35
C ARG A 198 4.55 -8.46 -10.45
N ASN A 199 4.83 -8.39 -9.16
CA ASN A 199 3.93 -7.86 -8.14
C ASN A 199 4.12 -6.35 -7.92
N SER A 200 5.06 -5.71 -8.62
CA SER A 200 5.10 -4.24 -8.64
C SER A 200 3.87 -3.70 -9.39
N PHE A 201 3.46 -2.48 -9.05
CA PHE A 201 2.15 -1.95 -9.41
C PHE A 201 1.82 -2.04 -10.90
N ILE A 202 2.70 -1.57 -11.78
CA ILE A 202 2.42 -1.49 -13.23
C ILE A 202 2.31 -2.90 -13.86
N PRO A 203 3.28 -3.82 -13.71
CA PRO A 203 3.12 -5.20 -14.15
C PRO A 203 1.87 -5.86 -13.56
N TRP A 204 1.66 -5.76 -12.24
CA TRP A 204 0.49 -6.34 -11.59
C TRP A 204 -0.81 -5.82 -12.19
N ALA A 205 -0.94 -4.51 -12.43
CA ALA A 205 -2.13 -3.92 -13.02
C ALA A 205 -2.33 -4.35 -14.48
N LEU A 206 -1.25 -4.49 -15.25
CA LEU A 206 -1.31 -5.06 -16.60
C LEU A 206 -1.79 -6.51 -16.59
N TYR A 207 -1.50 -7.30 -15.56
CA TYR A 207 -2.03 -8.67 -15.47
C TYR A 207 -3.48 -8.76 -15.00
N ASN A 208 -3.95 -7.81 -14.17
CA ASN A 208 -5.20 -7.95 -13.41
C ASN A 208 -6.27 -6.89 -13.70
N CYS A 209 -5.96 -5.81 -14.42
CA CYS A 209 -6.83 -4.63 -14.54
C CYS A 209 -7.06 -4.15 -16.00
N GLN A 210 -6.70 -4.96 -17.00
CA GLN A 210 -6.93 -4.63 -18.41
C GLN A 210 -8.34 -4.97 -18.86
#